data_AF-A0A0H2R4P7-F1
#
_entry.id   AF-A0A0H2R4P7-F1
#
_cell.length_a   1.000
_cell.length_b   1.000
_cell.length_c   1.000
_cell.angle_alpha   90.00
_cell.angle_beta   90.00
_cell.angle_gamma   90.00
#
_symmetry.space_group_name_H-M   'P 1'
#
loop_
_entity.id
_entity.type
_entity.pdbx_description
1 polymer ?
#
loop_
_entity_poly.entity_id
_entity_poly.type
_entity_poly.pdbx_seq_one_letter_code
_entity_poly.pdbx_strand_id
1 'polypeptide(L)'
;YDIIAIQEPYKNQYHLTQASSKWRVVYPSTHLRSDVQAAATRSVILINSDISTNSWTALSVDSPDVSAVELRTENKKIRIFNIY
;
A
#
# COMPACT_ATOMS: atom_id res chain seq x y z
N TYR A 1 0.59 -10.04 12.75
CA TYR A 1 -0.24 -9.52 11.65
C TYR A 1 0.56 -9.61 10.37
N ASP A 2 -0.11 -9.93 9.27
CA ASP A 2 0.52 -10.17 7.97
C ASP A 2 0.30 -9.01 7.00
N ILE A 3 -0.86 -8.37 7.10
CA ILE A 3 -1.27 -7.21 6.31
C ILE A 3 -1.95 -6.22 7.23
N ILE A 4 -1.65 -4.93 7.08
CA ILE A 4 -2.32 -3.84 7.79
C ILE A 4 -2.85 -2.85 6.75
N ALA A 5 -4.13 -2.50 6.83
CA ALA A 5 -4.73 -1.43 6.07
C ALA A 5 -4.95 -0.22 6.99
N ILE A 6 -4.38 0.94 6.63
CA ILE A 6 -4.48 2.17 7.43
C ILE A 6 -5.06 3.28 6.57
N GLN A 7 -5.99 4.03 7.15
CA GLN A 7 -6.47 5.30 6.60
C GLN A 7 -5.82 6.48 7.32
N GLU A 8 -5.67 7.60 6.61
CA GLU A 8 -5.02 8.83 7.05
C GLU A 8 -3.65 8.59 7.73
N PRO A 9 -2.72 7.85 7.10
CA PRO A 9 -1.44 7.57 7.73
C PRO A 9 -0.67 8.87 7.96
N TYR A 10 0.02 8.94 9.10
CA TYR A 10 1.06 9.94 9.30
C TYR A 10 2.10 9.81 8.18
N LYS A 11 2.40 10.93 7.52
CA LYS A 11 3.40 11.05 6.47
C LYS A 11 4.43 12.09 6.91
N ASN A 12 5.71 11.79 6.68
CA ASN A 12 6.79 12.73 6.96
C ASN A 12 6.83 13.88 5.93
N GLN A 13 7.83 14.76 6.04
CA GLN A 13 8.04 15.88 5.10
C GLN A 13 8.26 15.48 3.64
N TYR A 14 8.56 14.21 3.36
CA TYR A 14 8.70 13.63 2.01
C TYR A 14 7.45 12.85 1.59
N HIS A 15 6.33 13.05 2.28
CA HIS A 15 5.07 12.33 2.06
C HIS A 15 5.14 10.81 2.27
N LEU A 16 6.16 10.30 2.97
CA LEU A 16 6.29 8.88 3.26
C LEU A 16 5.76 8.52 4.65
N THR A 17 4.94 7.48 4.71
CA THR A 17 4.59 6.74 5.93
C THR A 17 5.81 6.01 6.49
N GLN A 18 6.13 6.29 7.74
CA GLN A 18 7.24 5.66 8.45
C GLN A 18 6.84 4.24 8.89
N ALA A 19 7.66 3.25 8.55
CA ALA A 19 7.46 1.87 8.95
C ALA A 19 8.80 1.21 9.30
N SER A 20 8.79 0.27 10.24
CA SER A 20 9.97 -0.56 10.54
C SER A 20 10.30 -1.49 9.37
N SER A 21 11.52 -2.03 9.30
CA SER A 21 11.94 -3.01 8.27
C SER A 21 11.07 -4.27 8.15
N LYS A 22 10.24 -4.56 9.16
CA LYS A 22 9.23 -5.62 9.13
C LYS A 22 8.06 -5.35 8.18
N TRP A 23 7.95 -4.16 7.61
CA TRP A 23 6.81 -3.76 6.80
C TRP A 23 7.25 -3.14 5.47
N ARG A 24 6.57 -3.54 4.40
CA ARG A 24 6.63 -2.90 3.09
C ARG A 24 5.36 -2.08 2.91
N VAL A 25 5.51 -0.76 2.75
CA VAL A 25 4.38 0.15 2.53
C VAL A 25 4.01 0.14 1.05
N VAL A 26 2.74 -0.09 0.76
CA VAL A 26 2.12 -0.02 -0.56
C VAL A 26 1.24 1.22 -0.57
N TYR A 27 1.64 2.19 -1.38
CA TYR A 27 0.87 3.39 -1.65
C TYR A 27 -0.08 3.18 -2.84
N PRO A 28 -1.10 4.05 -2.99
CA PRO A 28 -1.84 4.18 -4.24
C PRO A 28 -0.90 4.41 -5.42
N SER A 29 -1.26 3.94 -6.61
CA SER A 29 -0.43 4.14 -7.82
C SER A 29 -0.30 5.61 -8.22
N THR A 30 -1.18 6.47 -7.71
CA THR A 30 -1.12 7.93 -7.86
C THR A 30 -0.01 8.58 -7.05
N HIS A 31 0.45 7.95 -5.96
CA HIS A 31 1.40 8.53 -5.00
C HIS A 31 2.72 8.98 -5.63
N LEU A 32 3.25 8.20 -6.58
CA LEU A 32 4.54 8.49 -7.23
C LEU A 32 4.44 9.47 -8.40
N ARG A 33 3.25 10.01 -8.71
CA ARG A 33 3.06 10.86 -9.89
C ARG A 33 3.50 12.30 -9.69
N SER A 34 3.36 12.84 -8.49
CA SER A 34 3.81 14.18 -8.10
C SER A 34 3.73 14.36 -6.59
N ASP A 35 4.41 15.38 -6.05
CA ASP A 35 4.34 15.72 -4.62
C ASP A 35 2.90 16.04 -4.18
N VAL A 36 2.11 16.70 -5.03
CA VAL A 36 0.69 16.98 -4.74
C VAL A 36 -0.10 15.68 -4.57
N GLN A 37 0.15 14.68 -5.42
CA GLN A 37 -0.52 13.38 -5.31
C GLN A 37 0.01 12.55 -4.13
N ALA A 38 1.31 12.65 -3.83
CA ALA A 38 1.90 12.02 -2.65
C ALA A 38 1.29 12.59 -1.36
N ALA A 39 1.15 13.91 -1.28
CA ALA A 39 0.50 14.62 -0.18
C ALA A 39 -0.98 14.23 -0.04
N ALA A 40 -1.68 14.05 -1.16
CA ALA A 40 -3.08 13.65 -1.20
C ALA A 40 -3.34 12.19 -0.77
N THR A 41 -2.32 11.36 -0.59
CA THR A 41 -2.52 9.95 -0.24
C THR A 41 -3.17 9.78 1.14
N ARG A 42 -4.32 9.11 1.18
CA ARG A 42 -5.09 8.86 2.42
C ARG A 42 -5.24 7.39 2.79
N SER A 43 -4.81 6.48 1.93
CA SER A 43 -4.92 5.04 2.16
C SER A 43 -3.58 4.37 1.86
N VAL A 44 -3.09 3.52 2.77
CA VAL A 44 -1.91 2.69 2.55
C VAL A 44 -2.14 1.26 3.04
N ILE A 45 -1.48 0.30 2.41
CA ILE A 45 -1.41 -1.08 2.87
C ILE A 45 0.02 -1.38 3.28
N LEU A 46 0.23 -1.97 4.45
CA LEU A 46 1.53 -2.48 4.88
C LEU A 46 1.51 -4.00 4.75
N ILE A 47 2.49 -4.57 4.06
CA ILE A 47 2.68 -6.02 3.93
C ILE A 47 3.86 -6.42 4.78
N ASN A 48 3.68 -7.45 5.61
CA ASN A 48 4.76 -7.98 6.44
C ASN A 48 5.91 -8.48 5.54
N SER A 49 7.14 -8.13 5.91
CA SER A 49 8.34 -8.46 5.14
C SER A 49 8.60 -9.96 4.99
N ASP A 50 8.02 -10.79 5.87
CA ASP A 50 8.08 -12.26 5.81
C ASP A 50 7.28 -12.84 4.64
N ILE A 51 6.34 -12.06 4.07
CA ILE A 51 5.65 -12.44 2.82
C ILE A 51 6.58 -12.15 1.64
N SER A 52 6.86 -13.21 0.86
CA SER A 52 7.65 -13.12 -0.36
C SER A 52 7.11 -12.04 -1.31
N THR A 53 7.98 -11.19 -1.85
CA THR A 53 7.60 -10.19 -2.85
C THR A 53 7.10 -10.80 -4.16
N ASN A 54 7.39 -12.09 -4.39
CA ASN A 54 6.87 -12.83 -5.55
C ASN A 54 5.41 -13.27 -5.37
N SER A 55 4.93 -13.34 -4.12
CA SER A 55 3.56 -13.78 -3.81
C SER A 55 2.55 -12.64 -3.75
N TRP A 56 2.92 -11.41 -4.09
CA TRP A 56 1.96 -10.31 -4.20
C TRP A 56 2.35 -9.26 -5.24
N THR A 57 1.43 -8.37 -5.56
CA THR A 57 1.69 -7.19 -6.39
C THR A 57 0.73 -6.06 -6.00
N ALA A 58 1.16 -4.81 -6.15
CA ALA A 58 0.27 -3.67 -6.04
C ALA A 58 -0.65 -3.60 -7.27
N LEU A 59 -1.91 -3.25 -7.05
CA LEU A 59 -2.88 -3.02 -8.13
C LEU A 59 -3.02 -1.51 -8.36
N SER A 60 -3.03 -1.11 -9.63
CA SER A 60 -3.23 0.29 -9.98
C SER A 60 -4.71 0.64 -9.94
N VAL A 61 -5.06 1.61 -9.10
CA VAL A 61 -6.37 2.28 -9.07
C VAL A 61 -6.11 3.77 -9.17
N ASP A 62 -6.82 4.45 -10.06
CA ASP A 62 -6.60 5.86 -10.32
C ASP A 62 -7.26 6.76 -9.26
N SER A 63 -6.82 6.64 -8.01
CA SER A 63 -7.30 7.44 -6.88
C SER A 63 -6.23 7.50 -5.77
N PRO A 64 -6.01 8.65 -5.11
CA PRO A 64 -5.15 8.75 -3.93
C PRO A 64 -5.77 8.18 -2.64
N ASP A 65 -7.06 7.86 -2.68
CA ASP A 65 -7.82 7.30 -1.56
C ASP A 65 -7.88 5.76 -1.60
N VAL A 66 -7.31 5.13 -2.64
CA VAL A 66 -7.33 3.68 -2.82
C VAL A 66 -5.93 3.09 -2.94
N SER A 67 -5.55 2.27 -1.95
CA SER A 67 -4.40 1.38 -2.05
C SER A 67 -4.91 -0.06 -2.22
N ALA A 68 -4.30 -0.81 -3.14
CA ALA A 68 -4.79 -2.13 -3.49
C ALA A 68 -3.64 -3.10 -3.78
N VAL A 69 -3.84 -4.36 -3.41
CA VAL A 69 -2.86 -5.44 -3.63
C VAL A 69 -3.56 -6.73 -4.05
N GLU A 70 -2.91 -7.50 -4.92
CA GLU A 70 -3.27 -8.90 -5.20
C GLU A 70 -2.23 -9.80 -4.55
N LEU A 71 -2.66 -10.65 -3.63
CA LEU A 71 -1.89 -11.78 -3.10
C LEU A 71 -2.13 -13.00 -3.96
N ARG A 72 -1.07 -13.75 -4.21
CA ARG A 72 -1.06 -15.01 -4.96
C ARG A 72 -0.65 -16.13 -4.02
N THR A 73 -1.51 -17.12 -3.91
CA THR A 73 -1.22 -18.44 -3.32
C THR A 73 -1.19 -19.46 -4.45
N GLU A 74 -0.86 -20.72 -4.15
CA GLU A 74 -0.74 -21.77 -5.18
C GLU A 74 -1.97 -21.86 -6.09
N ASN A 75 -3.18 -21.77 -5.53
CA ASN A 75 -4.43 -22.00 -6.27
C ASN A 75 -5.44 -20.85 -6.18
N LYS A 76 -5.09 -19.76 -5.48
CA LYS A 76 -6.03 -18.65 -5.25
C LYS A 76 -5.34 -17.30 -5.35
N LYS A 77 -6.13 -16.32 -5.79
CA LYS A 77 -5.78 -14.91 -5.76
C LYS A 77 -6.70 -14.20 -4.79
N ILE A 78 -6.14 -13.37 -3.93
CA ILE A 78 -6.90 -12.54 -2.98
C ILE A 78 -6.59 -11.09 -3.32
N ARG A 79 -7.62 -10.30 -3.60
CA ARG A 79 -7.46 -8.86 -3.84
C ARG A 79 -7.98 -8.09 -2.65
N ILE A 80 -7.14 -7.22 -2.12
CA ILE A 80 -7.48 -6.35 -1.00
C ILE A 80 -7.49 -4.93 -1.52
N PHE A 81 -8.61 -4.24 -1.31
CA PHE A 81 -8.77 -2.82 -1.59
C PHE A 81 -8.97 -2.12 -0.26
N ASN A 82 -8.03 -1.24 0.09
CA ASN A 82 -8.16 -0.34 1.22
C ASN A 82 -8.64 1.02 0.69
N ILE A 83 -9.85 1.41 1.09
CA ILE A 83 -10.55 2.59 0.57
C ILE A 83 -10.80 3.53 1.76
N TYR A 84 -10.35 4.77 1.63
CA TYR A 84 -10.71 5.88 2.52
C TYR A 84 -12.02 6.53 2.08
#